data_AF-A0A960PNU1-F1
#
_entry.id   AF-A0A960PNU1-F1
#
_cell.length_a   1.000
_cell.length_b   1.000
_cell.length_c   1.000
_cell.angle_alpha   90.00
_cell.angle_beta   90.00
_cell.angle_gamma   90.00
#
_symmetry.space_group_name_H-M   'P 1'
#
loop_
_entity.id
_entity.type
_entity.pdbx_description
1 polymer ?
#
loop_
_entity_poly.entity_id
_entity_poly.type
_entity_poly.pdbx_seq_one_letter_code
_entity_poly.pdbx_strand_id
1 'polypeptide(L)'
;MIRRRHAEGLLGWAALLAPIPLPFNTVLEWPVLVLYLGLVLAFLRSSGERTLPVWAMNLLGLAYLPVLLVDLRMIFGRGQLVHTVVHLCMFAVVVKLFALRSRRDLWQTFFAVFFLFLASMGTSVHPSVVLYLLVFAALAMGFLMRMAMTHVLVRFGAVEETLERVPIRGFLLTATAVAILISAPLFALFPRLNTPFVGIRGTGTGTEIFATGFTDQVSLDSIGQQRGNPEVALRLRYEGRPPDPSEIRLKGAAFDTFVGKRWIASRPRMQLLTSQQGEFVLRQEPVRQKVDLWMQPLGSKALPLPVEAAEVELLLPIPVLNWDRGGAVSLWRRPQSVLPYRVGLAAEPVLTALVPGRELGSSAEEPTLDAGGLSERARELAREVMGEGNPQLQAARLLSFFREEFTFSLEFMGRTGPEPIDDFLFEGR
;
A
#
# COMPACT_ATOMS: atom_id res chain seq x y z
N MET A 1 -37.31 28.12 -14.50
CA MET A 1 -37.12 26.80 -13.83
C MET A 1 -36.31 25.81 -14.68
N ILE A 2 -36.56 25.67 -15.99
CA ILE A 2 -35.88 24.71 -16.89
C ILE A 2 -34.35 24.92 -16.92
N ARG A 3 -33.87 26.17 -16.99
CA ARG A 3 -32.42 26.50 -17.06
C ARG A 3 -31.59 25.91 -15.90
N ARG A 4 -32.18 25.91 -14.70
CA ARG A 4 -31.58 25.47 -13.44
C ARG A 4 -31.50 23.94 -13.35
N ARG A 5 -32.56 23.23 -13.74
CA ARG A 5 -32.61 21.75 -13.70
C ARG A 5 -31.52 21.06 -14.50
N HIS A 6 -31.20 21.57 -15.68
CA HIS A 6 -30.12 20.97 -16.47
C HIS A 6 -28.72 21.26 -15.91
N ALA A 7 -28.51 22.41 -15.25
CA ALA A 7 -27.24 22.68 -14.56
C ALA A 7 -27.08 21.76 -13.35
N GLU A 8 -28.18 21.53 -12.61
CA GLU A 8 -28.26 20.54 -11.53
C GLU A 8 -28.01 19.11 -12.05
N GLY A 9 -28.55 18.76 -13.22
CA GLY A 9 -28.32 17.46 -13.86
C GLY A 9 -26.86 17.24 -14.27
N LEU A 10 -26.22 18.22 -14.92
CA LEU A 10 -24.79 18.15 -15.28
C LEU A 10 -23.90 18.02 -14.04
N LEU A 11 -24.23 18.77 -12.97
CA LEU A 11 -23.54 18.67 -11.70
C LEU A 11 -23.72 17.31 -11.03
N GLY A 12 -24.93 16.74 -11.07
CA GLY A 12 -25.21 15.40 -10.57
C GLY A 12 -24.47 14.30 -11.33
N TRP A 13 -24.36 14.40 -12.66
CA TRP A 13 -23.55 13.48 -13.46
C TRP A 13 -22.05 13.61 -13.16
N ALA A 14 -21.55 14.83 -12.98
CA ALA A 14 -20.16 15.06 -12.57
C ALA A 14 -19.88 14.48 -11.17
N ALA A 15 -20.83 14.62 -10.23
CA ALA A 15 -20.74 14.03 -8.89
C ALA A 15 -20.74 12.50 -8.93
N LEU A 16 -21.54 11.88 -9.81
CA LEU A 16 -21.57 10.43 -10.00
C LEU A 16 -20.24 9.90 -10.53
N LEU A 17 -19.64 10.61 -11.49
CA LEU A 17 -18.37 10.24 -12.10
C LEU A 17 -17.19 10.42 -11.14
N ALA A 18 -17.16 11.52 -10.36
CA ALA A 18 -15.99 11.95 -9.60
C ALA A 18 -15.33 10.85 -8.75
N PRO A 19 -16.03 10.07 -7.89
CA PRO A 19 -15.37 9.11 -7.00
C PRO A 19 -15.10 7.73 -7.61
N ILE A 20 -15.48 7.46 -8.86
CA ILE A 20 -15.40 6.11 -9.47
C ILE A 20 -13.98 5.49 -9.40
N PRO A 21 -12.88 6.24 -9.58
CA PRO A 21 -11.53 5.67 -9.51
C PRO A 21 -11.07 5.31 -8.09
N LEU A 22 -11.64 5.91 -7.04
CA LEU A 22 -11.16 5.80 -5.65
C LEU A 22 -11.13 4.36 -5.07
N PRO A 23 -12.13 3.48 -5.29
CA PRO A 23 -12.07 2.11 -4.76
C PRO A 23 -11.00 1.24 -5.41
N PHE A 24 -10.66 1.49 -6.67
CA PHE A 24 -9.61 0.74 -7.37
C PHE A 24 -8.22 0.99 -6.78
N ASN A 25 -8.04 2.14 -6.12
CA ASN A 25 -6.80 2.51 -5.45
C ASN A 25 -6.88 2.28 -3.93
N THR A 26 -7.85 1.50 -3.44
CA THR A 26 -8.09 1.21 -2.01
C THR A 26 -8.33 2.45 -1.12
N VAL A 27 -8.63 3.61 -1.72
CA VAL A 27 -8.88 4.88 -0.99
C VAL A 27 -10.31 4.94 -0.45
N LEU A 28 -11.24 4.21 -1.07
CA LEU A 28 -12.64 4.21 -0.71
C LEU A 28 -13.18 2.78 -0.68
N GLU A 29 -13.93 2.42 0.35
CA GLU A 29 -14.55 1.11 0.42
C GLU A 29 -15.72 1.00 -0.58
N TRP A 30 -15.84 -0.15 -1.25
CA TRP A 30 -16.94 -0.41 -2.19
C TRP A 30 -18.34 -0.13 -1.63
N PRO A 31 -18.69 -0.51 -0.38
CA PRO A 31 -20.01 -0.23 0.18
C PRO A 31 -20.30 1.28 0.30
N VAL A 32 -19.28 2.07 0.64
CA VAL A 32 -19.41 3.53 0.79
C VAL A 32 -19.64 4.17 -0.58
N LEU A 33 -18.93 3.72 -1.61
CA LEU A 33 -19.16 4.17 -2.98
C LEU A 33 -20.59 3.84 -3.43
N VAL A 34 -21.07 2.61 -3.22
CA VAL A 34 -22.42 2.20 -3.62
C VAL A 34 -23.49 3.07 -2.94
N LEU A 35 -23.34 3.34 -1.64
CA LEU A 35 -24.23 4.23 -0.91
C LEU A 35 -24.23 5.65 -1.51
N TYR A 36 -23.05 6.21 -1.76
CA TYR A 36 -22.92 7.53 -2.37
C TYR A 36 -23.58 7.59 -3.75
N LEU A 37 -23.27 6.63 -4.63
CA LEU A 37 -23.83 6.57 -5.98
C LEU A 37 -25.35 6.41 -5.94
N GLY A 38 -25.87 5.59 -5.02
CA GLY A 38 -27.31 5.44 -4.80
C GLY A 38 -27.99 6.76 -4.44
N LEU A 39 -27.39 7.55 -3.54
CA LEU A 39 -27.91 8.85 -3.13
C LEU A 39 -27.84 9.89 -4.26
N VAL A 40 -26.76 9.92 -5.04
CA VAL A 40 -26.62 10.80 -6.22
C VAL A 40 -27.62 10.41 -7.31
N LEU A 41 -27.84 9.11 -7.55
CA LEU A 41 -28.86 8.62 -8.48
C LEU A 41 -30.28 8.97 -8.00
N ALA A 42 -30.54 8.91 -6.69
CA ALA A 42 -31.81 9.34 -6.12
C ALA A 42 -32.03 10.85 -6.33
N PHE A 43 -30.99 11.67 -6.19
CA PHE A 43 -31.03 13.09 -6.53
C PHE A 43 -31.36 13.30 -8.02
N LEU A 44 -30.65 12.63 -8.94
CA LEU A 44 -30.88 12.72 -10.38
C LEU A 44 -32.30 12.30 -10.81
N ARG A 45 -32.91 11.36 -10.07
CA ARG A 45 -34.31 10.93 -10.29
C ARG A 45 -35.33 11.84 -9.63
N SER A 46 -34.96 12.60 -8.60
CA SER A 46 -35.90 13.48 -7.91
C SER A 46 -36.30 14.67 -8.79
N SER A 47 -37.59 14.93 -8.91
CA SER A 47 -38.15 15.97 -9.80
C SER A 47 -37.87 17.42 -9.36
N GLY A 48 -36.80 17.70 -8.60
CA GLY A 48 -36.37 19.04 -8.23
C GLY A 48 -37.25 19.78 -7.21
N GLU A 49 -38.21 19.11 -6.58
CA GLU A 49 -39.13 19.71 -5.60
C GLU A 49 -38.68 19.56 -4.14
N ARG A 50 -37.70 18.70 -3.86
CA ARG A 50 -37.25 18.41 -2.50
C ARG A 50 -35.93 19.12 -2.23
N THR A 51 -36.02 20.32 -1.66
CA THR A 51 -34.84 20.99 -1.08
C THR A 51 -34.77 20.69 0.40
N LEU A 52 -33.62 20.20 0.88
CA LEU A 52 -33.40 19.98 2.30
C LEU A 52 -33.47 21.32 3.05
N PRO A 53 -34.18 21.37 4.19
CA PRO A 53 -34.17 22.53 5.06
C PRO A 53 -32.83 22.67 5.80
N VAL A 54 -32.46 23.91 6.13
CA VAL A 54 -31.16 24.23 6.76
C VAL A 54 -30.96 23.48 8.08
N TRP A 55 -32.03 23.32 8.88
CA TRP A 55 -31.96 22.57 10.13
C TRP A 55 -31.62 21.09 9.90
N ALA A 56 -32.15 20.47 8.82
CA ALA A 56 -31.87 19.08 8.49
C ALA A 56 -30.42 18.91 8.02
N MET A 57 -29.89 19.89 7.28
CA MET A 57 -28.47 19.93 6.90
C MET A 57 -27.55 20.00 8.13
N ASN A 58 -27.88 20.85 9.10
CA ASN A 58 -27.11 20.98 10.34
C ASN A 58 -27.19 19.70 11.18
N LEU A 59 -28.37 19.07 11.26
CA LEU A 59 -28.57 17.79 11.95
C LEU A 59 -27.76 16.66 11.29
N LEU A 60 -27.78 16.58 9.95
CA LEU A 60 -26.94 15.64 9.19
C LEU A 60 -25.46 15.87 9.46
N GLY A 61 -25.01 17.13 9.48
CA GLY A 61 -23.63 17.47 9.82
C GLY A 61 -23.25 17.03 11.23
N LEU A 62 -24.12 17.24 12.22
CA LEU A 62 -23.92 16.78 13.59
C LEU A 62 -23.88 15.25 13.67
N ALA A 63 -24.77 14.57 12.95
CA ALA A 63 -24.83 13.12 12.87
C ALA A 63 -23.61 12.49 12.18
N TYR A 64 -22.86 13.26 11.38
CA TYR A 64 -21.63 12.82 10.75
C TYR A 64 -20.39 12.94 11.68
N LEU A 65 -20.45 13.72 12.77
CA LEU A 65 -19.33 13.89 13.70
C LEU A 65 -18.82 12.58 14.32
N PRO A 66 -19.68 11.62 14.75
CA PRO A 66 -19.21 10.33 15.23
C PRO A 66 -18.42 9.55 14.17
N VAL A 67 -18.85 9.58 12.91
CA VAL A 67 -18.16 8.94 11.78
C VAL A 67 -16.79 9.58 11.58
N LEU A 68 -16.74 10.92 11.56
CA LEU A 68 -15.50 11.68 11.46
C LEU A 68 -14.52 11.35 12.61
N LEU A 69 -15.01 11.18 13.83
CA LEU A 69 -14.18 10.80 14.99
C LEU A 69 -13.63 9.38 14.87
N VAL A 70 -14.42 8.44 14.32
CA VAL A 70 -13.95 7.08 14.04
C VAL A 70 -12.86 7.10 12.96
N ASP A 71 -13.08 7.83 11.87
CA ASP A 71 -12.09 8.00 10.79
C ASP A 71 -10.80 8.63 11.32
N LEU A 72 -10.91 9.66 12.17
CA LEU A 72 -9.77 10.34 12.78
C LEU A 72 -9.02 9.44 13.80
N ARG A 73 -9.70 8.57 14.54
CA ARG A 73 -9.03 7.58 15.39
C ARG A 73 -8.30 6.52 14.58
N MET A 74 -8.87 6.10 13.45
CA MET A 74 -8.18 5.18 12.54
C MET A 74 -6.92 5.83 11.92
N ILE A 75 -6.89 7.15 11.75
CA ILE A 75 -5.67 7.89 11.30
C ILE A 75 -4.49 7.66 12.27
N PHE A 76 -4.68 7.66 13.58
CA PHE A 76 -3.58 7.42 14.54
C PHE A 76 -2.99 6.01 14.43
N GLY A 77 -3.75 5.03 13.90
CA GLY A 77 -3.26 3.67 13.64
C GLY A 77 -2.67 3.44 12.24
N ARG A 78 -3.07 4.24 11.22
CA ARG A 78 -2.75 3.97 9.80
C ARG A 78 -2.11 5.13 9.01
N GLY A 79 -2.18 6.38 9.50
CA GLY A 79 -1.47 7.54 8.94
C GLY A 79 -2.05 8.11 7.63
N GLN A 80 -3.35 7.95 7.35
CA GLN A 80 -3.95 8.31 6.06
C GLN A 80 -5.00 9.44 6.17
N LEU A 81 -4.55 10.70 6.08
CA LEU A 81 -5.45 11.89 6.12
C LEU A 81 -6.43 11.95 4.94
N VAL A 82 -6.08 11.34 3.81
CA VAL A 82 -6.85 11.47 2.56
C VAL A 82 -8.19 10.76 2.63
N HIS A 83 -8.27 9.60 3.30
CA HIS A 83 -9.54 8.87 3.45
C HIS A 83 -10.59 9.76 4.10
N THR A 84 -10.27 10.32 5.27
CA THR A 84 -11.16 11.20 6.00
C THR A 84 -11.59 12.42 5.20
N VAL A 85 -10.66 13.03 4.44
CA VAL A 85 -10.98 14.17 3.57
C VAL A 85 -11.93 13.75 2.43
N VAL A 86 -11.71 12.59 1.82
CA VAL A 86 -12.55 12.03 0.76
C VAL A 86 -13.95 11.72 1.28
N HIS A 87 -14.07 11.03 2.42
CA HIS A 87 -15.36 10.71 3.05
C HIS A 87 -16.14 11.98 3.40
N LEU A 88 -15.47 12.96 4.01
CA LEU A 88 -16.07 14.26 4.33
C LEU A 88 -16.52 15.00 3.07
N CYS A 89 -15.70 15.00 2.03
CA CYS A 89 -16.02 15.64 0.76
C CYS A 89 -17.23 14.97 0.08
N MET A 90 -17.27 13.63 0.03
CA MET A 90 -18.39 12.86 -0.49
C MET A 90 -19.68 13.15 0.27
N PHE A 91 -19.63 13.15 1.60
CA PHE A 91 -20.76 13.52 2.45
C PHE A 91 -21.25 14.94 2.14
N ALA A 92 -20.33 15.91 2.11
CA ALA A 92 -20.65 17.30 1.82
C ALA A 92 -21.31 17.45 0.44
N VAL A 93 -20.80 16.76 -0.59
CA VAL A 93 -21.39 16.77 -1.95
C VAL A 93 -22.81 16.24 -1.94
N VAL A 94 -23.08 15.08 -1.32
CA VAL A 94 -24.43 14.50 -1.27
C VAL A 94 -25.39 15.45 -0.57
N VAL A 95 -25.05 15.93 0.62
CA VAL A 95 -25.92 16.84 1.37
C VAL A 95 -26.17 18.13 0.59
N LYS A 96 -25.13 18.70 -0.03
CA LYS A 96 -25.26 19.92 -0.84
C LYS A 96 -26.10 19.72 -2.09
N LEU A 97 -26.03 18.58 -2.78
CA LEU A 97 -26.89 18.28 -3.94
C LEU A 97 -28.38 18.36 -3.57
N PHE A 98 -28.77 17.81 -2.43
CA PHE A 98 -30.16 17.90 -1.94
C PHE A 98 -30.51 19.26 -1.30
N ALA A 99 -29.53 20.12 -1.02
CA ALA A 99 -29.72 21.44 -0.41
C ALA A 99 -29.50 22.62 -1.39
N LEU A 100 -29.48 22.37 -2.70
CA LEU A 100 -29.30 23.43 -3.71
C LEU A 100 -30.47 24.42 -3.64
N ARG A 101 -30.22 25.65 -3.16
CA ARG A 101 -31.23 26.73 -3.08
C ARG A 101 -30.88 27.90 -3.97
N SER A 102 -29.61 28.27 -3.98
CA SER A 102 -29.09 29.44 -4.67
C SER A 102 -28.06 29.08 -5.72
N ARG A 103 -27.74 30.05 -6.58
CA ARG A 103 -26.66 29.91 -7.57
C ARG A 103 -25.28 29.79 -6.92
N ARG A 104 -25.10 30.33 -5.72
CA ARG A 104 -23.86 30.18 -4.94
C ARG A 104 -23.66 28.73 -4.51
N ASP A 105 -24.74 28.03 -4.17
CA ASP A 105 -24.68 26.61 -3.80
C ASP A 105 -24.22 25.75 -4.99
N LEU A 106 -24.65 26.05 -6.22
CA LEU A 106 -24.17 25.35 -7.42
C LEU A 106 -22.65 25.46 -7.59
N TRP A 107 -22.07 26.64 -7.35
CA TRP A 107 -20.62 26.83 -7.42
C TRP A 107 -19.89 26.10 -6.29
N GLN A 108 -20.37 26.19 -5.06
CA GLN A 108 -19.78 25.49 -3.91
C GLN A 108 -19.76 23.98 -4.13
N THR A 109 -20.88 23.41 -4.59
CA THR A 109 -20.99 21.98 -4.88
C THR A 109 -20.10 21.59 -6.06
N PHE A 110 -20.00 22.42 -7.10
CA PHE A 110 -19.09 22.19 -8.21
C PHE A 110 -17.62 22.14 -7.76
N PHE A 111 -17.19 23.07 -6.90
CA PHE A 111 -15.83 23.02 -6.34
C PHE A 111 -15.60 21.77 -5.49
N ALA A 112 -16.58 21.35 -4.70
CA ALA A 112 -16.48 20.10 -3.94
C ALA A 112 -16.36 18.87 -4.86
N VAL A 113 -17.18 18.78 -5.92
CA VAL A 113 -17.07 17.73 -6.95
C VAL A 113 -15.71 17.78 -7.66
N PHE A 114 -15.19 18.98 -7.94
CA PHE A 114 -13.86 19.15 -8.53
C PHE A 114 -12.74 18.69 -7.61
N PHE A 115 -12.80 18.95 -6.29
CA PHE A 115 -11.84 18.40 -5.34
C PHE A 115 -11.92 16.88 -5.23
N LEU A 116 -13.12 16.30 -5.30
CA LEU A 116 -13.30 14.85 -5.32
C LEU A 116 -12.71 14.23 -6.60
N PHE A 117 -12.90 14.90 -7.74
CA PHE A 117 -12.24 14.55 -9.00
C PHE A 117 -10.71 14.66 -8.89
N LEU A 118 -10.20 15.73 -8.28
CA LEU A 118 -8.76 15.94 -8.09
C LEU A 118 -8.14 14.86 -7.20
N ALA A 119 -8.83 14.46 -6.12
CA ALA A 119 -8.41 13.35 -5.27
C ALA A 119 -8.39 12.02 -6.05
N SER A 120 -9.35 11.80 -6.93
CA SER A 120 -9.44 10.60 -7.78
C SER A 120 -8.36 10.57 -8.88
N MET A 121 -8.06 11.72 -9.48
CA MET A 121 -6.94 11.87 -10.43
C MET A 121 -5.58 11.68 -9.73
N GLY A 122 -5.38 12.31 -8.57
CA GLY A 122 -4.10 12.26 -7.84
C GLY A 122 -3.74 10.88 -7.28
N THR A 123 -4.72 9.97 -7.20
CA THR A 123 -4.53 8.57 -6.76
C THR A 123 -4.33 7.60 -7.91
N SER A 124 -4.63 7.99 -9.15
CA SER A 124 -4.71 7.07 -10.27
C SER A 124 -3.51 7.17 -11.21
N VAL A 125 -2.90 6.02 -11.53
CA VAL A 125 -1.70 5.92 -12.41
C VAL A 125 -2.02 5.20 -13.74
N HIS A 126 -3.20 4.59 -13.84
CA HIS A 126 -3.58 3.76 -15.00
C HIS A 126 -3.87 4.60 -16.27
N PRO A 127 -3.52 4.13 -17.49
CA PRO A 127 -3.79 4.87 -18.73
C PRO A 127 -5.27 5.22 -18.99
N SER A 128 -6.21 4.44 -18.44
CA SER A 128 -7.66 4.71 -18.53
C SER A 128 -8.10 6.03 -17.87
N VAL A 129 -7.24 6.63 -17.04
CA VAL A 129 -7.45 7.95 -16.43
C VAL A 129 -7.64 9.04 -17.49
N VAL A 130 -7.06 8.88 -18.68
CA VAL A 130 -7.25 9.84 -19.80
C VAL A 130 -8.72 9.87 -20.23
N LEU A 131 -9.37 8.72 -20.40
CA LEU A 131 -10.78 8.65 -20.76
C LEU A 131 -11.65 9.28 -19.67
N TYR A 132 -11.36 8.96 -18.41
CA TYR A 132 -12.03 9.55 -17.25
C TYR A 132 -11.89 11.09 -17.22
N LEU A 133 -10.68 11.62 -17.43
CA LEU A 133 -10.40 13.05 -17.53
C LEU A 133 -11.22 13.71 -18.65
N LEU A 134 -11.28 13.09 -19.84
CA LEU A 134 -12.02 13.63 -20.98
C LEU A 134 -13.53 13.73 -20.69
N VAL A 135 -14.11 12.68 -20.11
CA VAL A 135 -15.54 12.67 -19.75
C VAL A 135 -15.84 13.72 -18.67
N PHE A 136 -15.01 13.79 -17.62
CA PHE A 136 -15.19 14.79 -16.57
C PHE A 136 -15.02 16.22 -17.10
N ALA A 137 -14.02 16.46 -17.94
CA ALA A 137 -13.79 17.76 -18.57
C ALA A 137 -14.98 18.19 -19.44
N ALA A 138 -15.59 17.27 -20.20
CA ALA A 138 -16.78 17.56 -20.98
C ALA A 138 -17.98 17.96 -20.09
N LEU A 139 -18.21 17.26 -18.98
CA LEU A 139 -19.27 17.58 -18.01
C LEU A 139 -19.01 18.93 -17.32
N ALA A 140 -17.78 19.17 -16.86
CA ALA A 140 -17.37 20.41 -16.21
C ALA A 140 -17.50 21.60 -17.17
N MET A 141 -17.04 21.45 -18.42
CA MET A 141 -17.17 22.49 -19.44
C MET A 141 -18.64 22.77 -19.78
N GLY A 142 -19.47 21.73 -19.90
CA GLY A 142 -20.91 21.87 -20.10
C GLY A 142 -21.58 22.63 -18.95
N PHE A 143 -21.21 22.34 -17.70
CA PHE A 143 -21.68 23.05 -16.52
C PHE A 143 -21.23 24.53 -16.52
N LEU A 144 -19.94 24.78 -16.71
CA LEU A 144 -19.36 26.14 -16.74
C LEU A 144 -19.96 26.99 -17.85
N MET A 145 -20.10 26.44 -19.06
CA MET A 145 -20.74 27.13 -20.18
C MET A 145 -22.18 27.51 -19.85
N ARG A 146 -22.94 26.57 -19.28
CA ARG A 146 -24.33 26.83 -18.89
C ARG A 146 -24.44 27.91 -17.81
N MET A 147 -23.51 27.90 -16.86
CA MET A 147 -23.40 28.93 -15.82
C MET A 147 -22.97 30.28 -16.40
N ALA A 148 -22.03 30.33 -17.35
CA ALA A 148 -21.61 31.56 -18.01
C ALA A 148 -22.76 32.15 -18.85
N MET A 149 -23.42 31.33 -19.65
CA MET A 149 -24.50 31.75 -20.54
C MET A 149 -25.70 32.27 -19.74
N THR A 150 -26.09 31.59 -18.66
CA THR A 150 -27.13 32.12 -17.76
C THR A 150 -26.72 33.43 -17.09
N HIS A 151 -25.41 33.69 -16.86
CA HIS A 151 -24.95 34.97 -16.31
C HIS A 151 -25.11 36.10 -17.33
N VAL A 152 -24.69 35.84 -18.57
CA VAL A 152 -24.80 36.78 -19.69
C VAL A 152 -26.27 37.09 -20.01
N LEU A 153 -27.11 36.07 -20.15
CA LEU A 153 -28.54 36.23 -20.46
C LEU A 153 -29.29 37.05 -19.42
N VAL A 154 -29.00 36.85 -18.13
CA VAL A 154 -29.59 37.65 -17.04
C VAL A 154 -29.14 39.12 -17.13
N ARG A 155 -27.88 39.37 -17.54
CA ARG A 155 -27.33 40.72 -17.68
C ARG A 155 -27.90 41.48 -18.88
N PHE A 156 -28.27 40.77 -19.95
CA PHE A 156 -28.77 41.36 -21.20
C PHE A 156 -30.28 41.24 -21.42
N GLY A 157 -31.04 40.73 -20.43
CA GLY A 157 -32.51 40.71 -20.46
C GLY A 157 -33.14 39.80 -21.54
N ALA A 158 -32.38 38.91 -22.17
CA ALA A 158 -32.85 38.11 -23.30
C ALA A 158 -33.73 36.90 -22.88
N VAL A 159 -34.83 36.71 -23.61
CA VAL A 159 -35.90 35.72 -23.38
C VAL A 159 -35.49 34.31 -23.85
N GLU A 160 -36.11 33.31 -23.19
CA GLU A 160 -35.91 31.84 -23.25
C GLU A 160 -35.57 31.23 -24.63
N GLU A 161 -36.12 31.75 -25.74
CA GLU A 161 -36.06 31.15 -27.10
C GLU A 161 -34.66 31.16 -27.75
N THR A 162 -33.76 32.04 -27.30
CA THR A 162 -32.43 32.19 -27.90
C THR A 162 -31.45 31.08 -27.50
N LEU A 163 -31.74 30.33 -26.43
CA LEU A 163 -30.87 29.29 -25.86
C LEU A 163 -30.81 28.00 -26.69
N GLU A 164 -31.91 27.60 -27.34
CA GLU A 164 -31.96 26.38 -28.15
C GLU A 164 -31.22 26.52 -29.49
N ARG A 165 -31.01 27.77 -29.94
CA ARG A 165 -30.39 28.07 -31.23
C ARG A 165 -28.89 28.32 -31.17
N VAL A 166 -28.29 28.35 -29.97
CA VAL A 166 -26.83 28.47 -29.86
C VAL A 166 -26.20 27.10 -30.15
N PRO A 167 -25.27 26.98 -31.12
CA PRO A 167 -24.60 25.72 -31.44
C PRO A 167 -23.56 25.37 -30.36
N ILE A 168 -24.05 25.05 -29.15
CA ILE A 168 -23.24 24.69 -27.97
C ILE A 168 -22.36 23.48 -28.29
N ARG A 169 -22.84 22.56 -29.13
CA ARG A 169 -22.08 21.37 -29.55
C ARG A 169 -20.79 21.73 -30.29
N GLY A 170 -20.85 22.68 -31.23
CA GLY A 170 -19.67 23.10 -31.99
C GLY A 170 -18.64 23.82 -31.12
N PHE A 171 -19.10 24.68 -30.21
CA PHE A 171 -18.22 25.34 -29.25
C PHE A 171 -17.60 24.33 -28.26
N LEU A 172 -18.38 23.38 -27.74
CA LEU A 172 -17.83 22.35 -26.84
C LEU A 172 -16.79 21.50 -27.55
N LEU A 173 -17.06 21.04 -28.78
CA LEU A 173 -16.11 20.27 -29.57
C LEU A 173 -14.81 21.04 -29.83
N THR A 174 -14.91 22.31 -30.21
CA THR A 174 -13.74 23.16 -30.46
C THR A 174 -12.96 23.45 -29.19
N ALA A 175 -13.64 23.80 -28.09
CA ALA A 175 -12.98 24.04 -26.80
C ALA A 175 -12.29 22.77 -26.25
N THR A 176 -12.95 21.61 -26.37
CA THR A 176 -12.34 20.31 -26.00
C THR A 176 -11.14 19.99 -26.90
N ALA A 177 -11.24 20.22 -28.21
CA ALA A 177 -10.13 20.00 -29.14
C ALA A 177 -8.93 20.90 -28.82
N VAL A 178 -9.15 22.18 -28.52
CA VAL A 178 -8.10 23.11 -28.10
C VAL A 178 -7.47 22.69 -26.77
N ALA A 179 -8.29 22.27 -25.79
CA ALA A 179 -7.78 21.76 -24.52
C ALA A 179 -6.90 20.51 -24.71
N ILE A 180 -7.28 19.59 -25.60
CA ILE A 180 -6.48 18.41 -25.96
C ILE A 180 -5.18 18.84 -26.66
N LEU A 181 -5.26 19.76 -27.61
CA LEU A 181 -4.09 20.25 -28.36
C LEU A 181 -3.04 20.88 -27.46
N ILE A 182 -3.45 21.57 -26.40
CA ILE A 182 -2.55 22.18 -25.41
C ILE A 182 -2.06 21.13 -24.39
N SER A 183 -2.96 20.26 -23.90
CA SER A 183 -2.64 19.31 -22.83
C SER A 183 -1.79 18.12 -23.31
N ALA A 184 -1.96 17.65 -24.53
CA ALA A 184 -1.19 16.52 -25.08
C ALA A 184 0.34 16.75 -25.10
N PRO A 185 0.87 17.88 -25.64
CA PRO A 185 2.29 18.15 -25.59
C PRO A 185 2.79 18.37 -24.16
N LEU A 186 2.03 19.07 -23.30
CA LEU A 186 2.39 19.22 -21.88
C LEU A 186 2.51 17.85 -21.19
N PHE A 187 1.56 16.97 -21.44
CA PHE A 187 1.58 15.61 -20.89
C PHE A 187 2.76 14.77 -21.39
N ALA A 188 3.25 15.02 -22.61
CA ALA A 188 4.45 14.36 -23.13
C ALA A 188 5.75 14.96 -22.57
N LEU A 189 5.79 16.28 -22.31
CA LEU A 189 6.95 16.97 -21.75
C LEU A 189 7.13 16.71 -20.24
N PHE A 190 6.06 16.47 -19.49
CA PHE A 190 6.16 16.20 -18.06
C PHE A 190 6.62 14.75 -17.80
N PRO A 191 7.69 14.54 -17.00
CA PRO A 191 8.10 13.19 -16.61
C PRO A 191 6.95 12.56 -15.81
N ARG A 192 6.42 11.44 -16.31
CA ARG A 192 5.39 10.70 -15.58
C ARG A 192 6.01 10.14 -14.30
N LEU A 193 5.63 10.71 -13.17
CA LEU A 193 5.98 10.16 -11.87
C LEU A 193 5.12 8.90 -11.67
N ASN A 194 5.79 7.75 -11.55
CA ASN A 194 5.15 6.46 -11.31
C ASN A 194 4.65 6.31 -9.85
N THR A 195 4.77 7.37 -9.05
CA THR A 195 4.31 7.42 -7.66
C THR A 195 3.16 8.41 -7.52
N PRO A 196 2.04 8.02 -6.87
CA PRO A 196 0.97 8.96 -6.54
C PRO A 196 1.54 10.19 -5.80
N PHE A 197 1.20 11.39 -6.25
CA PHE A 197 1.70 12.65 -5.67
C PHE A 197 1.26 12.88 -4.22
N VAL A 198 0.25 12.13 -3.79
CA VAL A 198 -0.22 12.13 -2.40
C VAL A 198 0.25 10.80 -1.81
N GLY A 199 0.91 10.83 -0.64
CA GLY A 199 1.47 9.68 0.09
C GLY A 199 0.43 8.67 0.58
N ILE A 200 -0.47 8.28 -0.31
CA ILE A 200 -1.55 7.34 -0.14
C ILE A 200 -0.95 5.97 -0.41
N ARG A 201 -1.19 5.04 0.53
CA ARG A 201 -1.09 3.60 0.25
C ARG A 201 -2.22 3.24 -0.71
N GLY A 202 -2.11 3.67 -1.94
CA GLY A 202 -2.87 3.12 -3.03
C GLY A 202 -1.94 2.14 -3.71
N THR A 203 -2.42 0.93 -3.94
CA THR A 203 -1.89 0.00 -4.94
C THR A 203 -2.10 0.58 -6.35
N GLY A 204 -1.78 1.86 -6.54
CA GLY A 204 -1.47 2.39 -7.85
C GLY A 204 -0.31 1.54 -8.37
N THR A 205 -0.34 1.25 -9.65
CA THR A 205 0.57 0.34 -10.37
C THR A 205 2.07 0.68 -10.27
N GLY A 206 2.48 1.59 -9.39
CA GLY A 206 3.84 1.67 -8.86
C GLY A 206 4.10 0.50 -7.92
N THR A 207 4.26 -0.69 -8.51
CA THR A 207 5.10 -1.80 -8.04
C THR A 207 5.42 -1.76 -6.54
N GLU A 208 4.42 -2.00 -5.68
CA GLU A 208 4.72 -2.59 -4.38
C GLU A 208 5.28 -3.96 -4.70
N ILE A 209 6.60 -4.09 -4.65
CA ILE A 209 7.24 -5.39 -4.74
C ILE A 209 6.81 -6.10 -3.47
N PHE A 210 5.79 -6.95 -3.54
CA PHE A 210 5.56 -7.98 -2.54
C PHE A 210 6.70 -8.99 -2.68
N ALA A 211 7.89 -8.58 -2.25
CA ALA A 211 9.11 -9.35 -2.42
C ALA A 211 8.95 -10.65 -1.61
N THR A 212 9.10 -11.77 -2.30
CA THR A 212 9.04 -13.12 -1.74
C THR A 212 9.93 -13.23 -0.49
N GLY A 213 9.41 -13.78 0.60
CA GLY A 213 10.17 -14.03 1.83
C GLY A 213 10.19 -12.89 2.86
N PHE A 214 9.49 -11.78 2.60
CA PHE A 214 9.43 -10.62 3.50
C PHE A 214 8.07 -10.39 4.14
N THR A 215 7.12 -11.32 4.00
CA THR A 215 5.84 -11.30 4.72
C THR A 215 6.06 -11.64 6.20
N ASP A 216 5.18 -11.19 7.10
CA ASP A 216 5.24 -11.50 8.54
C ASP A 216 5.00 -13.00 8.86
N GLN A 217 4.69 -13.83 7.85
CA GLN A 217 4.49 -15.27 7.95
C GLN A 217 4.94 -15.98 6.67
N VAL A 218 5.40 -17.23 6.81
CA VAL A 218 5.77 -18.13 5.70
C VAL A 218 5.00 -19.43 5.82
N SER A 219 4.42 -19.90 4.71
CA SER A 219 3.89 -21.26 4.60
C SER A 219 4.62 -22.02 3.49
N LEU A 220 4.68 -23.35 3.60
CA LEU A 220 5.26 -24.21 2.56
C LEU A 220 4.53 -24.05 1.21
N ASP A 221 3.24 -23.72 1.23
CA ASP A 221 2.41 -23.43 0.04
C ASP A 221 2.79 -22.10 -0.64
N SER A 222 3.13 -21.06 0.14
CA SER A 222 3.34 -19.70 -0.38
C SER A 222 4.68 -19.47 -1.10
N ILE A 223 5.65 -20.38 -0.99
CA ILE A 223 7.01 -20.20 -1.51
C ILE A 223 7.06 -20.35 -3.05
N GLY A 224 6.13 -21.11 -3.64
CA GLY A 224 6.13 -21.42 -5.08
C GLY A 224 5.51 -20.34 -5.99
N GLN A 225 4.51 -19.59 -5.53
CA GLN A 225 3.63 -18.81 -6.41
C GLN A 225 4.25 -17.54 -7.02
N GLN A 226 5.40 -17.03 -6.52
CA GLN A 226 5.86 -15.68 -6.88
C GLN A 226 7.35 -15.53 -7.24
N ARG A 227 8.04 -16.65 -7.54
CA ARG A 227 9.45 -16.64 -8.04
C ARG A 227 9.62 -16.07 -9.46
N GLY A 228 8.52 -15.76 -10.17
CA GLY A 228 8.54 -15.22 -11.53
C GLY A 228 8.66 -13.70 -11.64
N ASN A 229 8.86 -12.96 -10.54
CA ASN A 229 9.00 -11.50 -10.58
C ASN A 229 10.47 -11.08 -10.75
N PRO A 230 10.88 -10.49 -11.89
CA PRO A 230 12.26 -10.06 -12.14
C PRO A 230 12.60 -8.68 -11.52
N GLU A 231 11.71 -8.08 -10.73
CA GLU A 231 11.94 -6.78 -10.11
C GLU A 231 13.11 -6.79 -9.13
N VAL A 232 13.93 -5.73 -9.18
CA VAL A 232 15.12 -5.61 -8.34
C VAL A 232 14.70 -5.29 -6.91
N ALA A 233 14.92 -6.18 -5.95
CA ALA A 233 14.61 -5.91 -4.53
C ALA A 233 15.71 -5.09 -3.81
N LEU A 234 16.98 -5.38 -4.11
CA LEU A 234 18.14 -4.83 -3.40
C LEU A 234 19.33 -4.67 -4.36
N ARG A 235 20.08 -3.58 -4.21
CA ARG A 235 21.38 -3.38 -4.87
C ARG A 235 22.45 -3.20 -3.82
N LEU A 236 23.61 -3.83 -4.02
CA LEU A 236 24.76 -3.74 -3.14
C LEU A 236 25.95 -3.19 -3.91
N ARG A 237 26.70 -2.27 -3.29
CA ARG A 237 27.98 -1.78 -3.77
C ARG A 237 29.01 -1.92 -2.66
N TYR A 238 29.96 -2.82 -2.85
CA TYR A 238 31.07 -3.01 -1.93
C TYR A 238 32.08 -1.88 -2.10
N GLU A 239 32.60 -1.37 -0.98
CA GLU A 239 33.81 -0.56 -1.00
C GLU A 239 35.01 -1.49 -1.21
N GLY A 240 35.66 -1.35 -2.37
CA GLY A 240 36.74 -2.24 -2.79
C GLY A 240 36.27 -3.50 -3.51
N ARG A 241 37.05 -4.58 -3.40
CA ARG A 241 36.74 -5.86 -4.06
C ARG A 241 35.61 -6.58 -3.30
N PRO A 242 34.55 -7.05 -3.96
CA PRO A 242 33.55 -7.88 -3.31
C PRO A 242 34.20 -9.19 -2.79
N PRO A 243 33.65 -9.80 -1.73
CA PRO A 243 34.11 -11.12 -1.28
C PRO A 243 34.04 -12.13 -2.42
N ASP A 244 35.02 -13.05 -2.48
CA ASP A 244 35.13 -14.05 -3.54
C ASP A 244 33.85 -14.91 -3.61
N PRO A 245 33.37 -15.28 -4.81
CA PRO A 245 31.99 -15.69 -5.01
C PRO A 245 31.75 -17.08 -4.43
N SER A 246 31.09 -17.15 -3.28
CA SER A 246 30.54 -18.42 -2.80
C SER A 246 29.14 -18.27 -2.22
N GLU A 247 28.80 -17.16 -1.56
CA GLU A 247 27.44 -16.90 -1.13
C GLU A 247 27.32 -15.49 -0.57
N ILE A 248 26.27 -14.75 -0.94
CA ILE A 248 25.88 -13.55 -0.20
C ILE A 248 24.63 -13.92 0.59
N ARG A 249 24.76 -14.02 1.91
CA ARG A 249 23.66 -14.33 2.81
C ARG A 249 23.07 -13.05 3.38
N LEU A 250 21.84 -12.75 2.99
CA LEU A 250 21.09 -11.58 3.47
C LEU A 250 19.99 -12.04 4.41
N LYS A 251 20.03 -11.55 5.64
CA LYS A 251 19.02 -11.83 6.65
C LYS A 251 17.93 -10.77 6.63
N GLY A 252 16.74 -11.15 6.20
CA GLY A 252 15.56 -10.28 6.13
C GLY A 252 14.58 -10.44 7.28
N ALA A 253 14.33 -11.68 7.68
CA ALA A 253 13.37 -12.04 8.72
C ALA A 253 13.80 -13.36 9.36
N ALA A 254 13.32 -13.61 10.58
CA ALA A 254 13.41 -14.90 11.23
C ALA A 254 12.02 -15.32 11.72
N PHE A 255 11.61 -16.54 11.39
CA PHE A 255 10.34 -17.12 11.81
C PHE A 255 10.64 -18.24 12.80
N ASP A 256 10.24 -18.05 14.04
CA ASP A 256 10.63 -18.89 15.18
C ASP A 256 9.45 -19.63 15.81
N THR A 257 8.22 -19.32 15.40
CA THR A 257 7.00 -19.95 15.91
C THR A 257 6.28 -20.69 14.79
N PHE A 258 6.06 -22.00 14.94
CA PHE A 258 5.25 -22.78 14.00
C PHE A 258 3.84 -22.99 14.55
N VAL A 259 2.83 -22.40 13.88
CA VAL A 259 1.41 -22.52 14.29
C VAL A 259 0.60 -23.15 13.17
N GLY A 260 0.18 -24.40 13.38
CA GLY A 260 -0.64 -25.18 12.46
C GLY A 260 0.09 -25.54 11.17
N LYS A 261 0.21 -24.58 10.25
CA LYS A 261 0.83 -24.76 8.91
C LYS A 261 1.77 -23.62 8.50
N ARG A 262 2.01 -22.68 9.42
CA ARG A 262 2.69 -21.41 9.11
C ARG A 262 3.76 -21.13 10.14
N TRP A 263 4.88 -20.63 9.64
CA TRP A 263 5.95 -20.03 10.42
C TRP A 263 5.68 -18.53 10.57
N ILE A 264 5.70 -18.03 11.80
CA ILE A 264 5.42 -16.64 12.14
C ILE A 264 6.62 -16.08 12.91
N ALA A 265 6.94 -14.81 12.66
CA ALA A 265 8.00 -14.11 13.37
C ALA A 265 7.51 -13.67 14.76
N SER A 266 8.27 -13.99 15.81
CA SER A 266 8.00 -13.47 17.15
C SER A 266 8.14 -11.96 17.22
N ARG A 267 7.56 -11.38 18.28
CA ARG A 267 7.67 -9.95 18.55
C ARG A 267 9.14 -9.53 18.71
N PRO A 268 9.50 -8.30 18.29
CA PRO A 268 10.83 -7.76 18.51
C PRO A 268 11.25 -7.87 19.98
N ARG A 269 12.46 -8.35 20.23
CA ARG A 269 13.01 -8.51 21.58
C ARG A 269 13.56 -7.19 22.09
N MET A 270 14.27 -6.47 21.23
CA MET A 270 15.02 -5.27 21.59
C MET A 270 14.82 -4.16 20.57
N GLN A 271 14.83 -2.93 21.05
CA GLN A 271 14.93 -1.74 20.23
C GLN A 271 16.35 -1.21 20.32
N LEU A 272 17.04 -1.17 19.19
CA LEU A 272 18.30 -0.47 19.04
C LEU A 272 18.01 1.00 18.81
N LEU A 273 18.62 1.84 19.65
CA LEU A 273 18.54 3.29 19.51
C LEU A 273 19.68 3.76 18.62
N THR A 274 19.40 4.74 17.78
CA THR A 274 20.41 5.38 16.95
C THR A 274 21.44 6.12 17.82
N SER A 275 22.71 6.08 17.42
CA SER A 275 23.69 7.09 17.82
C SER A 275 23.30 8.46 17.26
N GLN A 276 23.90 9.54 17.76
CA GLN A 276 23.62 10.92 17.29
C GLN A 276 23.87 11.14 15.79
N GLN A 277 24.54 10.20 15.11
CA GLN A 277 24.91 10.27 13.69
C GLN A 277 24.10 9.35 12.76
N GLY A 278 23.01 8.72 13.22
CA GLY A 278 22.21 7.80 12.37
C GLY A 278 22.77 6.37 12.27
N GLU A 279 23.78 6.07 13.09
CA GLU A 279 24.48 4.81 13.14
C GLU A 279 23.94 3.89 14.24
N PHE A 280 23.76 2.63 13.90
CA PHE A 280 23.30 1.55 14.78
C PHE A 280 24.38 0.49 14.89
N VAL A 281 24.89 0.28 16.11
CA VAL A 281 25.84 -0.78 16.38
C VAL A 281 25.06 -2.05 16.74
N LEU A 282 25.17 -3.07 15.90
CA LEU A 282 24.56 -4.38 16.13
C LEU A 282 25.45 -5.23 17.05
N ARG A 283 26.75 -5.27 16.77
CA ARG A 283 27.73 -5.92 17.65
C ARG A 283 29.05 -5.16 17.59
N GLN A 284 29.72 -5.07 18.73
CA GLN A 284 31.04 -4.45 18.84
C GLN A 284 32.10 -5.36 18.21
N GLU A 285 32.23 -5.29 16.89
CA GLU A 285 33.21 -6.05 16.08
C GLU A 285 33.96 -5.09 15.14
N PRO A 286 35.24 -5.37 14.80
CA PRO A 286 35.99 -4.53 13.89
C PRO A 286 35.45 -4.65 12.46
N VAL A 287 35.06 -3.50 11.90
CA VAL A 287 34.59 -3.40 10.52
C VAL A 287 35.74 -3.63 9.54
N ARG A 288 35.61 -4.64 8.71
CA ARG A 288 36.58 -5.02 7.68
C ARG A 288 36.28 -4.40 6.32
N GLN A 289 34.99 -4.24 6.01
CA GLN A 289 34.53 -3.73 4.73
C GLN A 289 33.21 -2.99 4.90
N LYS A 290 33.00 -1.92 4.13
CA LYS A 290 31.72 -1.23 4.06
C LYS A 290 31.00 -1.55 2.76
N VAL A 291 29.68 -1.58 2.83
CA VAL A 291 28.80 -1.86 1.70
C VAL A 291 27.68 -0.84 1.70
N ASP A 292 27.46 -0.20 0.56
CA ASP A 292 26.28 0.62 0.32
C ASP A 292 25.16 -0.24 -0.23
N LEU A 293 23.97 -0.11 0.33
CA LEU A 293 22.78 -0.84 -0.07
C LEU A 293 21.65 0.11 -0.46
N TRP A 294 20.92 -0.25 -1.50
CA TRP A 294 19.68 0.42 -1.91
C TRP A 294 18.56 -0.60 -1.96
N MET A 295 17.64 -0.52 -1.00
CA MET A 295 16.50 -1.42 -0.88
C MET A 295 15.25 -0.79 -1.48
N GLN A 296 14.57 -1.50 -2.39
CA GLN A 296 13.24 -1.10 -2.87
C GLN A 296 12.17 -1.33 -1.79
N PRO A 297 11.01 -0.67 -1.84
CA PRO A 297 9.89 -0.96 -0.94
C PRO A 297 9.41 -2.42 -1.07
N LEU A 298 9.73 -3.26 -0.08
CA LEU A 298 9.41 -4.70 -0.07
C LEU A 298 8.00 -5.02 0.48
N GLY A 299 7.17 -4.01 0.73
CA GLY A 299 5.87 -4.16 1.39
C GLY A 299 5.93 -4.52 2.88
N SER A 300 7.13 -4.67 3.46
CA SER A 300 7.37 -5.12 4.84
C SER A 300 8.23 -4.15 5.65
N LYS A 301 8.41 -4.47 6.94
CA LYS A 301 9.32 -3.73 7.84
C LYS A 301 10.74 -4.32 7.85
N ALA A 302 10.99 -5.41 7.13
CA ALA A 302 12.29 -6.06 7.15
C ALA A 302 13.39 -5.10 6.67
N LEU A 303 14.55 -5.16 7.32
CA LEU A 303 15.78 -4.55 6.84
C LEU A 303 16.74 -5.69 6.50
N PRO A 304 16.83 -6.11 5.22
CA PRO A 304 17.76 -7.14 4.79
C PRO A 304 19.19 -6.68 5.02
N LEU A 305 19.96 -7.46 5.78
CA LEU A 305 21.36 -7.15 6.08
C LEU A 305 22.23 -8.36 5.77
N PRO A 306 23.46 -8.17 5.26
CA PRO A 306 24.46 -9.24 5.26
C PRO A 306 24.62 -9.84 6.66
N VAL A 307 24.77 -11.16 6.77
CA VAL A 307 24.84 -11.81 8.09
C VAL A 307 26.04 -11.34 8.92
N GLU A 308 27.08 -10.81 8.27
CA GLU A 308 28.28 -10.22 8.87
C GLU A 308 28.08 -8.75 9.30
N ALA A 309 26.89 -8.17 9.16
CA ALA A 309 26.62 -6.78 9.53
C ALA A 309 26.87 -6.51 11.03
N ALA A 310 27.88 -5.70 11.33
CA ALA A 310 28.23 -5.26 12.68
C ALA A 310 27.67 -3.86 12.99
N GLU A 311 27.64 -2.97 11.99
CA GLU A 311 27.11 -1.62 12.08
C GLU A 311 26.19 -1.32 10.90
N VAL A 312 25.18 -0.48 11.12
CA VAL A 312 24.26 0.00 10.08
C VAL A 312 24.11 1.50 10.21
N GLU A 313 24.43 2.24 9.16
CA GLU A 313 24.24 3.67 9.03
C GLU A 313 23.05 3.94 8.11
N LEU A 314 22.00 4.53 8.67
CA LEU A 314 20.81 4.92 7.90
C LEU A 314 20.94 6.38 7.48
N LEU A 315 20.86 6.62 6.17
CA LEU A 315 20.94 7.98 5.60
C LEU A 315 19.67 8.82 5.89
N LEU A 316 18.60 8.18 6.35
CA LEU A 316 17.36 8.82 6.79
C LEU A 316 17.29 8.85 8.32
N PRO A 317 16.66 9.88 8.93
CA PRO A 317 16.52 10.01 10.38
C PRO A 317 15.49 9.00 10.91
N ILE A 318 15.93 7.75 11.04
CA ILE A 318 15.18 6.65 11.62
C ILE A 318 15.67 6.50 13.06
N PRO A 319 14.79 6.66 14.07
CA PRO A 319 15.25 6.72 15.46
C PRO A 319 15.53 5.35 16.07
N VAL A 320 14.88 4.30 15.53
CA VAL A 320 14.84 2.98 16.15
C VAL A 320 14.87 1.88 15.09
N LEU A 321 15.71 0.88 15.34
CA LEU A 321 15.67 -0.44 14.71
C LEU A 321 15.19 -1.48 15.72
N ASN A 322 14.43 -2.45 15.24
CA ASN A 322 13.96 -3.58 16.03
C ASN A 322 14.84 -4.79 15.74
N TRP A 323 15.25 -5.50 16.78
CA TRP A 323 16.00 -6.75 16.68
C TRP A 323 15.20 -7.89 17.30
N ASP A 324 14.94 -8.93 16.51
CA ASP A 324 14.25 -10.14 16.96
C ASP A 324 15.20 -11.18 17.60
N ARG A 325 14.63 -12.24 18.18
CA ARG A 325 15.39 -13.36 18.77
C ARG A 325 16.16 -14.17 17.74
N GLY A 326 15.62 -14.25 16.52
CA GLY A 326 16.20 -15.00 15.42
C GLY A 326 17.39 -14.30 14.77
N GLY A 327 17.68 -13.05 15.11
CA GLY A 327 18.81 -12.27 14.60
C GLY A 327 18.48 -11.31 13.47
N ALA A 328 17.21 -11.18 13.06
CA ALA A 328 16.81 -10.26 12.00
C ALA A 328 16.51 -8.85 12.54
N VAL A 329 16.75 -7.87 11.67
CA VAL A 329 16.58 -6.45 11.97
C VAL A 329 15.40 -5.92 11.16
N SER A 330 14.56 -5.12 11.80
CA SER A 330 13.40 -4.50 11.15
C SER A 330 13.26 -3.03 11.50
N LEU A 331 12.69 -2.28 10.56
CA LEU A 331 12.37 -0.88 10.70
C LEU A 331 11.12 -0.69 11.57
N TRP A 332 11.02 0.43 12.26
CA TRP A 332 9.80 0.81 12.99
C TRP A 332 8.60 1.02 12.05
N ARG A 333 8.84 1.47 10.81
CA ARG A 333 7.86 1.68 9.75
C ARG A 333 8.32 1.09 8.42
N ARG A 334 7.35 0.73 7.58
CA ARG A 334 7.60 0.25 6.22
C ARG A 334 8.11 1.40 5.34
N PRO A 335 9.20 1.21 4.60
CA PRO A 335 9.67 2.21 3.65
C PRO A 335 8.67 2.37 2.50
N GLN A 336 8.53 3.59 1.98
CA GLN A 336 7.63 3.92 0.85
C GLN A 336 8.40 4.33 -0.40
N SER A 337 9.71 4.47 -0.27
CA SER A 337 10.66 4.81 -1.33
C SER A 337 11.89 3.94 -1.16
N VAL A 338 12.81 4.01 -2.14
CA VAL A 338 14.12 3.40 -2.01
C VAL A 338 14.77 3.86 -0.70
N LEU A 339 15.21 2.90 0.12
CA LEU A 339 15.95 3.16 1.35
C LEU A 339 17.45 2.93 1.08
N PRO A 340 18.26 4.00 0.98
CA PRO A 340 19.70 3.86 0.96
C PRO A 340 20.22 3.73 2.40
N TYR A 341 21.13 2.79 2.62
CA TYR A 341 21.81 2.60 3.89
C TYR A 341 23.19 1.99 3.67
N ARG A 342 24.07 2.17 4.64
CA ARG A 342 25.43 1.65 4.62
C ARG A 342 25.61 0.67 5.76
N VAL A 343 26.38 -0.38 5.51
CA VAL A 343 26.61 -1.45 6.47
C VAL A 343 28.11 -1.71 6.58
N GLY A 344 28.61 -1.81 7.79
CA GLY A 344 29.95 -2.31 8.06
C GLY A 344 29.93 -3.81 8.37
N LEU A 345 30.75 -4.55 7.65
CA LEU A 345 30.87 -6.02 7.73
C LEU A 345 32.02 -6.41 8.65
N ALA A 346 31.76 -7.33 9.57
CA ALA A 346 32.76 -8.02 10.37
C ALA A 346 33.40 -9.19 9.60
N ALA A 347 34.36 -9.87 10.24
CA ALA A 347 34.99 -11.07 9.68
C ALA A 347 34.11 -12.33 9.83
N GLU A 348 33.25 -12.38 10.84
CA GLU A 348 32.38 -13.51 11.13
C GLU A 348 30.89 -13.07 11.14
N PRO A 349 29.94 -13.99 10.90
CA PRO A 349 28.52 -13.71 10.99
C PRO A 349 28.11 -13.15 12.38
N VAL A 350 27.53 -11.96 12.37
CA VAL A 350 27.03 -11.25 13.55
C VAL A 350 25.54 -11.53 13.79
N LEU A 351 24.74 -11.58 12.72
CA LEU A 351 23.28 -11.70 12.76
C LEU A 351 22.82 -13.15 13.02
N THR A 352 23.29 -13.74 14.10
CA THR A 352 22.94 -15.10 14.52
C THR A 352 21.71 -15.10 15.42
N ALA A 353 20.95 -16.20 15.40
CA ALA A 353 19.89 -16.42 16.38
C ALA A 353 20.49 -16.58 17.79
N LEU A 354 19.71 -16.24 18.80
CA LEU A 354 20.06 -16.55 20.19
C LEU A 354 20.05 -18.07 20.40
N VAL A 355 21.06 -18.58 21.10
CA VAL A 355 21.14 -20.00 21.42
C VAL A 355 20.13 -20.34 22.52
N PRO A 356 19.19 -21.28 22.27
CA PRO A 356 18.23 -21.73 23.28
C PRO A 356 18.92 -22.22 24.57
N GLY A 357 18.34 -21.94 25.73
CA GLY A 357 18.76 -22.42 27.06
C GLY A 357 20.00 -21.75 27.66
N ARG A 358 20.61 -20.78 26.97
CA ARG A 358 21.88 -20.16 27.41
C ARG A 358 21.71 -18.84 28.17
N GLU A 359 20.49 -18.34 28.32
CA GLU A 359 20.20 -17.09 29.04
C GLU A 359 19.69 -17.36 30.46
N LEU A 360 20.36 -16.79 31.46
CA LEU A 360 19.88 -16.79 32.84
C LEU A 360 18.56 -15.99 32.93
N GLY A 361 17.47 -16.62 33.36
CA GLY A 361 16.20 -15.96 33.66
C GLY A 361 15.12 -16.05 32.58
N SER A 362 15.35 -16.76 31.47
CA SER A 362 14.30 -17.05 30.49
C SER A 362 13.42 -18.23 30.96
N SER A 363 12.51 -17.97 31.88
CA SER A 363 11.36 -18.86 32.16
C SER A 363 10.28 -18.79 31.07
N ALA A 364 10.56 -18.11 29.96
CA ALA A 364 9.67 -18.01 28.81
C ALA A 364 9.86 -19.23 27.90
N GLU A 365 8.76 -19.91 27.57
CA GLU A 365 8.67 -20.92 26.52
C GLU A 365 9.52 -20.51 25.31
N GLU A 366 10.40 -21.41 24.86
CA GLU A 366 11.23 -21.21 23.67
C GLU A 366 10.43 -21.63 22.44
N PRO A 367 9.91 -20.68 21.63
CA PRO A 367 9.00 -21.02 20.54
C PRO A 367 9.67 -21.92 19.49
N THR A 368 11.00 -21.82 19.36
CA THR A 368 11.82 -22.67 18.48
C THR A 368 11.87 -24.13 18.89
N LEU A 369 11.54 -24.46 20.14
CA LEU A 369 11.48 -25.83 20.66
C LEU A 369 10.04 -26.37 20.73
N ASP A 370 9.04 -25.58 20.32
CA ASP A 370 7.65 -26.03 20.30
C ASP A 370 7.45 -27.09 19.22
N ALA A 371 7.22 -28.32 19.66
CA ALA A 371 6.94 -29.47 18.80
C ALA A 371 5.43 -29.72 18.61
N GLY A 372 4.55 -28.88 19.16
CA GLY A 372 3.09 -29.08 19.21
C GLY A 372 2.40 -29.19 17.85
N GLY A 373 3.08 -28.81 16.76
CA GLY A 373 2.59 -28.94 15.38
C GLY A 373 3.23 -30.07 14.54
N LEU A 374 4.08 -30.92 15.12
CA LEU A 374 4.76 -32.02 14.41
C LEU A 374 4.04 -33.36 14.61
N SER A 375 3.93 -34.17 13.56
CA SER A 375 3.45 -35.55 13.66
C SER A 375 4.45 -36.43 14.41
N GLU A 376 3.98 -37.55 14.98
CA GLU A 376 4.87 -38.54 15.60
C GLU A 376 5.88 -39.12 14.59
N ARG A 377 5.45 -39.30 13.34
CA ARG A 377 6.30 -39.83 12.26
C ARG A 377 7.44 -38.88 11.93
N ALA A 378 7.17 -37.57 11.85
CA ALA A 378 8.20 -36.56 11.65
C ALA A 378 9.20 -36.51 12.82
N ARG A 379 8.71 -36.65 14.06
CA ARG A 379 9.58 -36.72 15.27
C ARG A 379 10.46 -37.97 15.27
N GLU A 380 9.93 -39.10 14.83
CA GLU A 380 10.67 -40.36 14.75
C GLU A 380 11.76 -40.30 13.68
N LEU A 381 11.44 -39.80 12.48
CA LEU A 381 12.42 -39.55 11.43
C LEU A 381 13.53 -38.60 11.92
N ALA A 382 13.16 -37.53 12.63
CA ALA A 382 14.11 -36.58 13.18
C ALA A 382 15.08 -37.26 14.18
N ARG A 383 14.58 -38.15 15.06
CA ARG A 383 15.40 -38.93 15.99
C ARG A 383 16.32 -39.90 15.27
N GLU A 384 15.83 -40.58 14.24
CA GLU A 384 16.61 -41.54 13.46
C GLU A 384 17.75 -40.85 12.68
N VAL A 385 17.44 -39.78 11.95
CA VAL A 385 18.39 -39.07 11.09
C VAL A 385 19.45 -38.33 11.91
N MET A 386 19.03 -37.59 12.95
CA MET A 386 19.98 -36.81 13.75
C MET A 386 20.80 -37.70 14.68
N GLY A 387 20.17 -38.74 15.25
CA GLY A 387 20.76 -39.60 16.27
C GLY A 387 21.25 -38.83 17.51
N GLU A 388 22.07 -39.49 18.31
CA GLU A 388 22.75 -38.87 19.45
C GLU A 388 24.04 -38.15 19.03
N GLY A 389 24.40 -37.09 19.75
CA GLY A 389 25.64 -36.34 19.52
C GLY A 389 25.53 -34.87 19.91
N ASN A 390 26.59 -34.11 19.58
CA ASN A 390 26.54 -32.65 19.71
C ASN A 390 25.66 -32.03 18.60
N PRO A 391 25.13 -30.80 18.80
CA PRO A 391 24.25 -30.15 17.83
C PRO A 391 24.86 -29.98 16.43
N GLN A 392 26.18 -29.78 16.35
CA GLN A 392 26.88 -29.63 15.08
C GLN A 392 26.87 -30.92 14.26
N LEU A 393 27.08 -32.07 14.91
CA LEU A 393 27.03 -33.39 14.28
C LEU A 393 25.60 -33.75 13.87
N GLN A 394 24.62 -33.45 14.72
CA GLN A 394 23.20 -33.65 14.41
C GLN A 394 22.78 -32.82 13.18
N ALA A 395 23.17 -31.55 13.13
CA ALA A 395 22.92 -30.68 11.98
C ALA A 395 23.61 -31.19 10.70
N ALA A 396 24.86 -31.68 10.80
CA ALA A 396 25.58 -32.24 9.67
C ALA A 396 24.88 -33.49 9.10
N ARG A 397 24.41 -34.41 9.95
CA ARG A 397 23.66 -35.60 9.52
C ARG A 397 22.34 -35.22 8.86
N LEU A 398 21.61 -34.28 9.43
CA LEU A 398 20.36 -33.77 8.86
C LEU A 398 20.59 -33.14 7.47
N LEU A 399 21.66 -32.36 7.30
CA LEU A 399 22.03 -31.79 6.00
C LEU A 399 22.39 -32.86 4.97
N SER A 400 23.12 -33.92 5.37
CA SER A 400 23.43 -35.04 4.48
C SER A 400 22.16 -35.76 4.02
N PHE A 401 21.23 -36.05 4.95
CA PHE A 401 19.94 -36.66 4.62
C PHE A 401 19.17 -35.86 3.56
N PHE A 402 19.05 -34.53 3.72
CA PHE A 402 18.37 -33.70 2.71
C PHE A 402 19.11 -33.62 1.37
N ARG A 403 20.43 -33.80 1.34
CA ARG A 403 21.19 -33.81 0.08
C ARG A 403 21.07 -35.12 -0.67
N GLU A 404 20.91 -36.23 0.04
CA GLU A 404 20.84 -37.58 -0.53
C GLU A 404 19.42 -37.98 -0.92
N GLU A 405 18.44 -37.61 -0.09
CA GLU A 405 17.05 -38.08 -0.24
C GLU A 405 16.13 -37.10 -0.95
N PHE A 406 16.55 -35.85 -1.20
CA PHE A 406 15.67 -34.82 -1.78
C PHE A 406 16.27 -34.15 -3.00
N THR A 407 15.40 -33.75 -3.92
CA THR A 407 15.77 -32.97 -5.11
C THR A 407 15.28 -31.54 -5.02
N PHE A 408 16.13 -30.59 -5.41
CA PHE A 408 15.71 -29.19 -5.53
C PHE A 408 14.98 -28.95 -6.85
N SER A 409 13.72 -28.51 -6.79
CA SER A 409 12.92 -28.12 -7.96
C SER A 409 12.38 -26.70 -7.84
N LEU A 410 12.26 -26.01 -8.97
CA LEU A 410 11.60 -24.71 -9.09
C LEU A 410 10.09 -24.84 -9.34
N GLU A 411 9.64 -26.00 -9.82
CA GLU A 411 8.24 -26.32 -10.10
C GLU A 411 7.57 -26.87 -8.83
N PHE A 412 7.41 -26.00 -7.83
CA PHE A 412 6.79 -26.39 -6.57
C PHE A 412 5.26 -26.31 -6.69
N MET A 413 4.60 -27.48 -6.81
CA MET A 413 3.15 -27.60 -6.61
C MET A 413 2.84 -27.50 -5.12
N GLY A 414 2.06 -26.50 -4.73
CA GLY A 414 1.70 -26.22 -3.34
C GLY A 414 1.17 -27.45 -2.61
N ARG A 415 1.86 -27.86 -1.53
CA ARG A 415 1.44 -28.97 -0.67
C ARG A 415 0.42 -28.43 0.33
N THR A 416 -0.84 -28.41 -0.09
CA THR A 416 -1.98 -27.85 0.67
C THR A 416 -2.61 -28.83 1.67
N GLY A 417 -2.02 -30.01 1.86
CA GLY A 417 -2.54 -31.04 2.74
C GLY A 417 -2.65 -30.61 4.21
N PRO A 418 -3.38 -31.39 5.04
CA PRO A 418 -3.55 -31.12 6.47
C PRO A 418 -2.21 -31.07 7.23
N GLU A 419 -1.21 -31.84 6.79
CA GLU A 419 0.11 -31.96 7.43
C GLU A 419 1.23 -31.65 6.41
N PRO A 420 1.50 -30.36 6.12
CA PRO A 420 2.37 -29.98 5.01
C PRO A 420 3.84 -30.39 5.21
N ILE A 421 4.26 -30.63 6.46
CA ILE A 421 5.60 -31.13 6.78
C ILE A 421 5.72 -32.62 6.43
N ASP A 422 4.69 -33.42 6.72
CA ASP A 422 4.67 -34.85 6.44
C ASP A 422 4.57 -35.11 4.93
N ASP A 423 3.67 -34.38 4.25
CA ASP A 423 3.60 -34.36 2.79
C ASP A 423 4.99 -34.03 2.21
N PHE A 424 5.73 -33.13 2.88
CA PHE A 424 7.07 -32.77 2.44
C PHE A 424 8.11 -33.87 2.64
N LEU A 425 8.18 -34.45 3.82
CA LEU A 425 9.23 -35.41 4.19
C LEU A 425 9.03 -36.81 3.57
N PHE A 426 7.78 -37.20 3.29
CA PHE A 426 7.44 -38.57 2.93
C PHE A 426 6.86 -38.75 1.53
N GLU A 427 6.17 -37.75 0.98
CA GLU A 427 5.50 -37.90 -0.32
C GLU A 427 6.25 -37.20 -1.46
N GLY A 428 6.97 -36.12 -1.16
CA GLY A 428 7.54 -35.26 -2.19
C GLY A 428 9.03 -34.99 -2.03
N ARG A 429 9.80 -36.08 -2.04
CA ARG A 429 11.26 -36.10 -2.03
C ARG A 429 11.88 -35.61 -3.33
#